data_AF-A0A7K1DVY9-F1
#
_entry.id   AF-A0A7K1DVY9-F1
#
_cell.length_a   1.000
_cell.length_b   1.000
_cell.length_c   1.000
_cell.angle_alpha   90.00
_cell.angle_beta   90.00
_cell.angle_gamma   90.00
#
_symmetry.space_group_name_H-M   'P 1'
#
loop_
_entity.id
_entity.type
_entity.pdbx_description
1 polymer ?
#
loop_
_entity_poly.entity_id
_entity_poly.type
_entity_poly.pdbx_seq_one_letter_code
_entity_poly.pdbx_strand_id
1 'polypeptide(L)'
;RFVLLHEPGGQESWEGEFRCVTFVRADVDSAMAQDPLLPEFGWGWFLSALELAECTIASPSGTVTRISSASFGKLSPRHDESEIEIRASWTPIISDPSEIFNHISGWCTLIAEVAGLEEIPPGVSTISPARAR
;
A
#
# COMPACT_ATOMS: atom_id res chain seq x y z
N ARG A 1 5.39 -6.08 0.31
CA ARG A 1 5.71 -7.06 1.39
C ARG A 1 4.84 -6.75 2.60
N PHE A 2 4.27 -7.75 3.27
CA PHE A 2 3.57 -7.62 4.55
C PHE A 2 4.32 -8.40 5.63
N VAL A 3 4.45 -7.85 6.83
CA VAL A 3 5.06 -8.49 8.00
C VAL A 3 4.16 -8.27 9.20
N LEU A 4 3.85 -9.35 9.91
CA LEU A 4 3.19 -9.29 11.21
C LEU A 4 4.22 -9.61 12.29
N LEU A 5 4.39 -8.69 13.23
CA LEU A 5 5.21 -8.85 14.43
C LEU A 5 4.29 -9.05 15.62
N HIS A 6 4.76 -9.81 16.60
CA HIS A 6 4.09 -10.05 17.87
C HIS A 6 5.11 -9.94 19.01
N GLU A 7 4.86 -9.05 19.96
CA GLU A 7 5.65 -8.85 21.17
C GLU A 7 4.73 -9.08 22.39
N PRO A 8 4.85 -10.23 23.08
CA PRO A 8 4.06 -10.53 24.26
C PRO A 8 4.27 -9.48 25.36
N GLY A 9 3.21 -8.88 25.88
CA GLY A 9 3.30 -7.79 26.87
C GLY A 9 3.38 -6.40 26.26
N GLY A 10 3.46 -6.30 24.93
CA GLY A 10 3.31 -5.06 24.16
C GLY A 10 4.55 -4.16 24.13
N GLN A 11 4.52 -3.22 23.18
CA GLN A 11 5.44 -2.08 23.11
C GLN A 11 4.66 -0.78 23.19
N GLU A 12 5.14 0.16 24.01
CA GLU A 12 4.50 1.48 24.16
C GLU A 12 4.38 2.22 22.81
N SER A 13 5.42 2.15 21.98
CA SER A 13 5.44 2.76 20.64
C SER A 13 4.47 2.10 19.65
N TRP A 14 3.99 0.88 19.93
CA TRP A 14 2.99 0.19 19.13
C TRP A 14 1.59 0.43 19.67
N GLU A 15 1.42 0.82 20.93
CA GLU A 15 0.10 0.85 21.58
C GLU A 15 -0.64 -0.50 21.46
N GLY A 16 0.11 -1.62 21.47
CA GLY A 16 -0.43 -2.97 21.32
C GLY A 16 0.65 -4.06 21.28
N GLU A 17 0.20 -5.32 21.18
CA GLU A 17 1.08 -6.51 21.12
C GLU A 17 1.45 -6.91 19.69
N PHE A 18 0.67 -6.46 18.70
CA PHE A 18 0.89 -6.75 17.29
C PHE A 18 1.32 -5.52 16.52
N ARG A 19 2.16 -5.71 15.50
CA ARG A 19 2.52 -4.66 14.55
C ARG A 19 2.51 -5.19 13.14
N CYS A 20 1.70 -4.59 12.29
CA CYS A 20 1.74 -4.78 10.85
C CYS A 20 2.77 -3.82 10.25
N VAL A 21 3.61 -4.31 9.34
CA VAL A 21 4.61 -3.51 8.63
C VAL A 21 4.55 -3.87 7.15
N THR A 22 4.53 -2.85 6.30
CA THR A 22 4.52 -3.01 4.85
C THR A 22 5.56 -2.15 4.14
N PHE A 23 5.98 -2.65 2.99
CA PHE A 23 6.72 -1.92 1.99
C PHE A 23 6.09 -2.18 0.63
N VAL A 24 5.67 -1.13 -0.06
CA VAL A 24 5.09 -1.15 -1.40
C VAL A 24 5.87 -0.16 -2.26
N ARG A 25 6.14 -0.56 -3.52
CA ARG A 25 6.79 0.27 -4.52
C ARG A 25 6.06 0.11 -5.84
N ALA A 26 5.89 1.20 -6.57
CA ALA A 26 5.37 1.18 -7.93
C ALA A 26 6.00 2.27 -8.78
N ASP A 27 6.00 2.02 -10.09
CA ASP A 27 6.32 3.01 -11.10
C ASP A 27 5.17 4.02 -11.17
N VAL A 28 5.51 5.30 -11.37
CA VAL A 28 4.53 6.36 -11.57
C VAL A 28 4.83 7.09 -12.88
N ASP A 29 3.78 7.58 -13.53
CA ASP A 29 3.97 8.37 -14.74
C ASP A 29 4.62 9.73 -14.44
N SER A 30 5.09 10.39 -15.51
CA SER A 30 5.77 11.68 -15.38
C SER A 30 4.89 12.78 -14.80
N ALA A 31 3.57 12.76 -15.02
CA ALA A 31 2.68 13.79 -14.50
C ALA A 31 2.51 13.62 -12.97
N MET A 32 2.27 12.39 -12.51
CA MET A 32 2.23 12.04 -11.09
C MET A 32 3.56 12.36 -10.40
N ALA A 33 4.69 12.05 -11.03
CA ALA A 33 6.02 12.30 -10.48
C ALA A 33 6.32 13.80 -10.28
N GLN A 34 5.73 14.68 -11.08
CA GLN A 34 5.89 16.14 -10.91
C GLN A 34 4.90 16.73 -9.89
N ASP A 35 3.91 15.95 -9.43
CA ASP A 35 2.96 16.42 -8.43
C ASP A 35 3.65 16.54 -7.06
N PRO A 36 3.75 17.75 -6.48
CA PRO A 36 4.35 17.93 -5.16
C PRO A 36 3.59 17.16 -4.06
N LEU A 37 2.30 16.87 -4.23
CA LEU A 37 1.43 16.19 -3.28
C LEU A 37 1.42 14.65 -3.42
N LEU A 38 2.20 14.09 -4.34
CA LEU A 38 2.29 12.65 -4.50
C LEU A 38 2.55 11.89 -3.19
N PRO A 39 3.44 12.35 -2.28
CA PRO A 39 3.64 11.69 -0.99
C PRO A 39 2.38 11.66 -0.12
N GLU A 40 1.63 12.75 -0.08
CA GLU A 40 0.37 12.89 0.65
C GLU A 40 -0.71 11.97 0.07
N PHE A 41 -0.81 11.87 -1.26
CA PHE A 41 -1.71 10.91 -1.90
C PHE A 41 -1.33 9.47 -1.61
N GLY A 42 -0.03 9.13 -1.67
CA GLY A 42 0.45 7.80 -1.31
C GLY A 42 0.14 7.42 0.14
N TRP A 43 0.20 8.39 1.06
CA TRP A 43 -0.21 8.19 2.44
C TRP A 43 -1.73 8.04 2.57
N GLY A 44 -2.48 8.80 1.78
CA GLY A 44 -3.93 8.68 1.63
C GLY A 44 -4.35 7.27 1.20
N TRP A 45 -3.77 6.72 0.13
CA TRP A 45 -4.03 5.35 -0.34
C TRP A 45 -3.83 4.31 0.77
N PHE A 46 -2.75 4.46 1.55
CA PHE A 46 -2.51 3.58 2.71
C PHE A 46 -3.65 3.63 3.73
N LEU A 47 -4.11 4.82 4.12
CA LEU A 47 -5.18 4.97 5.11
C LEU A 47 -6.53 4.53 4.55
N SER A 48 -6.87 4.95 3.33
CA SER A 48 -8.12 4.61 2.67
C SER A 48 -8.25 3.11 2.41
N ALA A 49 -7.17 2.43 2.01
CA ALA A 49 -7.20 0.98 1.80
C ALA A 49 -7.51 0.20 3.10
N LEU A 50 -7.04 0.67 4.25
CA LEU A 50 -7.36 0.09 5.55
C LEU A 50 -8.80 0.42 5.98
N GLU A 51 -9.26 1.66 5.73
CA GLU A 51 -10.64 2.08 5.99
C GLU A 51 -11.65 1.30 5.16
N LEU A 52 -11.42 1.11 3.85
CA LEU A 52 -12.26 0.33 2.94
C LEU A 52 -12.35 -1.14 3.34
N ALA A 53 -11.31 -1.68 3.97
CA ALA A 53 -11.30 -3.03 4.53
C ALA A 53 -11.84 -3.09 5.97
N GLU A 54 -12.48 -2.02 6.46
CA GLU A 54 -13.09 -1.92 7.78
C GLU A 54 -12.10 -2.23 8.92
N CYS A 55 -10.82 -1.89 8.72
CA CYS A 55 -9.77 -2.14 9.71
C CYS A 55 -9.85 -1.10 10.83
N THR A 56 -9.87 -1.58 12.08
CA THR A 56 -9.62 -0.71 13.24
C THR A 56 -8.12 -0.69 13.53
N ILE A 57 -7.50 0.50 13.55
CA ILE A 57 -6.04 0.63 13.67
C ILE A 57 -5.63 1.67 14.73
N ALA A 58 -4.45 1.46 15.31
CA ALA A 58 -3.74 2.44 16.14
C ALA A 58 -2.34 2.74 15.60
N SER A 59 -1.79 3.86 16.06
CA SER A 59 -0.42 4.32 15.81
C SER A 59 0.08 4.14 14.36
N PRO A 60 -0.67 4.60 13.33
CA PRO A 60 -0.20 4.56 11.95
C PRO A 60 1.06 5.41 11.82
N SER A 61 2.10 4.84 11.22
CA SER A 61 3.39 5.51 11.08
C SER A 61 4.12 5.01 9.85
N GLY A 62 4.83 5.90 9.16
CA GLY A 62 5.51 5.55 7.93
C GLY A 62 6.13 6.73 7.21
N THR A 63 6.58 6.46 6.00
CA THR A 63 7.13 7.43 5.06
C THR A 63 6.66 7.10 3.66
N VAL A 64 6.33 8.12 2.88
CA VAL A 64 6.15 8.01 1.44
C VAL A 64 7.29 8.75 0.76
N THR A 65 7.99 8.07 -0.14
CA THR A 65 9.16 8.61 -0.83
C THR A 65 8.92 8.60 -2.33
N ARG A 66 9.12 9.76 -2.96
CA ARG A 66 9.17 9.89 -4.41
C ARG A 66 10.60 9.75 -4.88
N ILE A 67 10.83 8.85 -5.83
CA ILE A 67 12.13 8.62 -6.46
C ILE A 67 12.04 9.11 -7.90
N SER A 68 13.02 9.89 -8.34
CA SER A 68 13.12 10.36 -9.72
C SER A 68 14.56 10.17 -10.19
N SER A 69 14.73 9.40 -11.27
CA SER A 69 16.03 9.08 -11.85
C SER A 69 16.14 9.68 -13.24
N ALA A 70 17.08 10.61 -13.41
CA ALA A 70 17.44 11.16 -14.71
C ALA A 70 18.61 10.39 -15.32
N SER A 71 18.49 9.98 -16.58
CA SER A 71 19.54 9.22 -17.29
C SER A 71 20.45 10.12 -18.12
N PHE A 72 21.78 9.93 -18.02
CA PHE A 72 22.78 10.73 -18.75
C PHE A 72 23.74 9.86 -19.58
N GLY A 73 24.33 10.44 -20.64
CA GLY A 73 25.35 9.79 -21.45
C GLY A 73 24.84 8.52 -22.16
N LYS A 74 25.55 7.38 -22.01
CA LYS A 74 25.15 6.11 -22.63
C LYS A 74 23.82 5.54 -22.12
N LEU A 75 23.31 6.06 -21.01
CA LEU A 75 22.01 5.68 -20.45
C LEU A 75 20.88 6.59 -20.95
N SER A 76 21.18 7.68 -21.67
CA SER A 76 20.16 8.59 -22.20
C SER A 76 19.07 7.96 -23.09
N PRO A 77 19.26 6.81 -23.75
CA PRO A 77 18.17 6.14 -24.46
C PRO A 77 17.12 5.53 -23.51
N ARG A 78 17.38 5.44 -22.20
CA ARG A 78 16.40 4.99 -21.21
C ARG A 78 15.49 6.15 -20.85
N HIS A 79 14.19 5.87 -20.79
CA HIS A 79 13.20 6.81 -20.26
C HIS A 79 13.55 7.13 -18.79
N ASP A 80 13.32 8.38 -18.37
CA ASP A 80 13.42 8.73 -16.95
C ASP A 80 12.44 7.84 -16.16
N GLU A 81 12.96 7.16 -15.14
CA GLU A 81 12.18 6.29 -14.27
C GLU A 81 11.78 7.08 -13.03
N SER A 82 10.48 7.10 -12.74
CA SER A 82 9.94 7.71 -11.52
C SER A 82 9.11 6.69 -10.77
N GLU A 83 9.26 6.69 -9.45
CA GLU A 83 8.66 5.67 -8.60
C GLU A 83 8.15 6.29 -7.30
N ILE A 84 7.21 5.60 -6.68
CA ILE A 84 6.75 5.88 -5.33
C ILE A 84 7.05 4.68 -4.42
N GLU A 85 7.58 4.95 -3.24
CA GLU A 85 7.76 3.96 -2.17
C GLU A 85 6.92 4.33 -0.96
N ILE A 86 6.07 3.41 -0.51
CA ILE A 86 5.29 3.52 0.72
C ILE A 86 5.86 2.53 1.74
N ARG A 87 6.41 3.06 2.82
CA ARG A 87 6.82 2.30 4.02
C ARG A 87 5.83 2.65 5.10
N ALA A 88 5.03 1.71 5.54
CA ALA A 88 4.01 1.97 6.54
C ALA A 88 3.98 0.87 7.59
N SER A 89 3.50 1.23 8.76
CA SER A 89 3.27 0.32 9.86
C SER A 89 2.11 0.81 10.70
N TRP A 90 1.35 -0.12 11.26
CA TRP A 90 0.19 0.18 12.09
C TRP A 90 -0.04 -0.96 13.08
N THR A 91 -0.78 -0.66 14.12
CA THR A 91 -1.16 -1.63 15.13
C THR A 91 -2.60 -2.06 14.84
N PRO A 92 -2.83 -3.36 14.54
CA PRO A 92 -4.18 -3.87 14.33
C PRO A 92 -4.91 -3.94 15.68
N ILE A 93 -6.08 -3.31 15.78
CA ILE A 93 -6.97 -3.46 16.93
C ILE A 93 -7.94 -4.58 16.61
N ILE A 94 -7.69 -5.75 17.18
CA ILE A 94 -8.47 -6.97 16.93
C ILE A 94 -8.93 -7.61 18.24
N SER A 95 -10.16 -8.11 18.25
CA SER A 95 -10.74 -8.88 19.36
C SER A 95 -10.75 -10.39 19.08
N ASP A 96 -10.81 -10.76 17.80
CA ASP A 96 -10.71 -12.15 17.33
C ASP A 96 -9.50 -12.30 16.38
N PRO A 97 -8.66 -13.34 16.52
CA PRO A 97 -7.51 -13.53 15.64
C PRO A 97 -7.83 -13.57 14.15
N SER A 98 -9.04 -13.97 13.76
CA SER A 98 -9.48 -13.98 12.36
C SER A 98 -9.65 -12.57 11.77
N GLU A 99 -9.82 -11.54 12.58
CA GLU A 99 -9.91 -10.14 12.12
C GLU A 99 -8.60 -9.67 11.47
N ILE A 100 -7.48 -10.38 11.67
CA ILE A 100 -6.23 -10.11 10.95
C ILE A 100 -6.40 -10.21 9.42
N PHE A 101 -7.36 -11.02 8.94
CA PHE A 101 -7.65 -11.14 7.51
C PHE A 101 -8.20 -9.84 6.91
N ASN A 102 -8.85 -8.97 7.70
CA ASN A 102 -9.28 -7.65 7.25
C ASN A 102 -8.07 -6.77 6.96
N HIS A 103 -7.05 -6.79 7.84
CA HIS A 103 -5.80 -6.05 7.61
C HIS A 103 -5.01 -6.56 6.40
N ILE A 104 -5.04 -7.87 6.15
CA ILE A 104 -4.45 -8.45 4.93
C ILE A 104 -5.24 -7.99 3.69
N SER A 105 -6.58 -7.96 3.78
CA SER A 105 -7.44 -7.48 2.69
C SER A 105 -7.20 -6.01 2.38
N GLY A 106 -7.10 -5.15 3.40
CA GLY A 106 -6.74 -3.74 3.22
C GLY A 106 -5.34 -3.55 2.63
N TRP A 107 -4.38 -4.40 3.01
CA TRP A 107 -3.08 -4.42 2.36
C TRP A 107 -3.14 -4.83 0.87
N CYS A 108 -4.01 -5.79 0.51
CA CYS A 108 -4.26 -6.14 -0.89
C CYS A 108 -4.92 -4.98 -1.65
N THR A 109 -5.87 -4.26 -1.04
CA THR A 109 -6.47 -3.04 -1.60
C THR A 109 -5.41 -1.98 -1.87
N LEU A 110 -4.50 -1.74 -0.92
CA LEU A 110 -3.38 -0.82 -1.11
C LEU A 110 -2.51 -1.21 -2.31
N ILE A 111 -2.20 -2.50 -2.47
CA ILE A 111 -1.44 -2.97 -3.63
C ILE A 111 -2.19 -2.71 -4.93
N ALA A 112 -3.52 -2.92 -4.94
CA ALA A 112 -4.34 -2.68 -6.12
C ALA A 112 -4.37 -1.18 -6.48
N GLU A 113 -4.59 -0.30 -5.51
CA GLU A 113 -4.57 1.16 -5.69
C GLU A 113 -3.22 1.64 -6.22
N VAL A 114 -2.13 1.23 -5.58
CA VAL A 114 -0.76 1.62 -5.98
C VAL A 114 -0.38 1.04 -7.34
N ALA A 115 -0.95 -0.09 -7.75
CA ALA A 115 -0.78 -0.65 -9.09
C ALA A 115 -1.68 0.01 -10.15
N GLY A 116 -2.52 0.99 -9.77
CA GLY A 116 -3.44 1.67 -10.68
C GLY A 116 -4.58 0.79 -11.17
N LEU A 117 -4.96 -0.25 -10.41
CA LEU A 117 -6.12 -1.06 -10.73
C LEU A 117 -7.39 -0.26 -10.42
N GLU A 118 -8.17 0.04 -11.45
CA GLU A 118 -9.48 0.66 -11.28
C GLU A 118 -10.45 -0.27 -10.55
N GLU A 119 -11.24 0.29 -9.63
CA GLU A 119 -12.37 -0.42 -9.06
C GLU A 119 -13.37 -0.79 -10.17
N ILE A 120 -13.88 -2.02 -10.15
CA ILE A 120 -14.87 -2.47 -11.13
C ILE A 120 -16.16 -1.67 -10.90
N PRO A 121 -16.64 -0.87 -11.87
CA PRO A 121 -17.83 -0.08 -11.68
C PRO A 121 -19.05 -0.95 -11.37
N PRO A 122 -20.00 -0.47 -10.54
CA PRO A 122 -21.21 -1.21 -10.24
C PRO A 122 -21.98 -1.56 -11.53
N GLY A 123 -22.25 -2.85 -11.72
CA GLY A 123 -22.92 -3.37 -12.92
C GLY A 123 -21.98 -3.97 -13.98
N VAL A 124 -20.65 -3.89 -13.80
CA VAL A 124 -19.68 -4.57 -14.67
C VAL A 124 -19.37 -5.96 -14.10
N SER A 125 -19.71 -7.00 -14.84
CA SER A 125 -19.36 -8.39 -14.48
C SER A 125 -18.01 -8.77 -15.07
N THR A 126 -17.12 -9.33 -14.26
CA THR A 126 -15.85 -9.88 -14.75
C THR A 126 -16.13 -11.15 -15.55
N ILE A 127 -15.64 -11.20 -16.79
CA ILE A 127 -15.75 -12.40 -17.61
C ILE A 127 -14.68 -13.38 -17.09
N SER A 128 -15.12 -14.44 -16.42
CA SER A 128 -14.21 -15.51 -16.03
C SER A 128 -13.58 -16.14 -17.29
N PRO A 129 -12.26 -16.38 -17.32
CA PRO A 129 -11.64 -17.04 -18.47
C PRO A 129 -12.29 -18.42 -18.66
N ALA A 130 -12.64 -18.74 -19.91
CA ALA A 130 -13.22 -20.04 -20.24
C ALA A 130 -12.27 -21.14 -19.75
N ARG A 131 -12.77 -21.99 -18.84
CA ARG A 131 -12.01 -23.11 -18.30
C ARG A 131 -11.58 -24.00 -19.46
N ALA A 132 -10.30 -23.93 -19.83
CA ALA A 132 -9.72 -24.85 -20.79
C ALA A 132 -9.90 -26.27 -20.23
N ARG A 133 -10.63 -27.11 -20.97
CA ARG A 133 -10.83 -28.53 -20.66
C ARG A 133 -9.61 -29.34 -21.06
#